data_AF-A0A258BMN4-F1
#
_entry.id   AF-A0A258BMN4-F1
#
_cell.length_a   1.000
_cell.length_b   1.000
_cell.length_c   1.000
_cell.angle_alpha   90.00
_cell.angle_beta   90.00
_cell.angle_gamma   90.00
#
_symmetry.space_group_name_H-M   'P 1'
#
loop_
_entity.id
_entity.type
_entity.pdbx_description
1 polymer ?
#
loop_
_entity_poly.entity_id
_entity_poly.type
_entity_poly.pdbx_seq_one_letter_code
_entity_poly.pdbx_strand_id
1 'polypeptide(L)'
;HLDRALAGLEAAPDGAGHLAREFEAALRQRRLFLIEQGWMGAADKRLSRQALEDMKAHELRTTAKVLAREVGMPVTLGSGPVSGVYTRRIDLAQGRVALIVGDRSSQLVPWRPALERFAGQNVVGVQRGRSISWSLQRGRGLGLGI
;
A
#
# COMPACT_ATOMS: atom_id res chain seq x y z
N HIS A 1 10.05 -4.32 6.91
CA HIS A 1 8.82 -4.82 7.59
C HIS A 1 9.01 -6.28 7.98
N LEU A 2 8.68 -6.69 9.22
CA LEU A 2 8.96 -8.05 9.74
C LEU A 2 8.32 -9.17 8.91
N ASP A 3 7.12 -8.98 8.37
CA ASP A 3 6.45 -10.00 7.54
C ASP A 3 7.21 -10.29 6.24
N ARG A 4 7.86 -9.28 5.66
CA ARG A 4 8.70 -9.43 4.47
C ARG A 4 9.98 -10.19 4.80
N ALA A 5 10.57 -9.95 5.97
CA ALA A 5 11.71 -10.72 6.46
C ALA A 5 11.33 -12.20 6.72
N LEU A 6 10.15 -12.45 7.33
CA LEU A 6 9.62 -13.82 7.50
C LEU A 6 9.33 -14.55 6.18
N ALA A 7 9.04 -13.81 5.11
CA ALA A 7 8.88 -14.36 3.77
C ALA A 7 10.21 -14.44 2.96
N GLY A 8 11.34 -13.99 3.53
CA GLY A 8 12.64 -13.96 2.86
C GLY A 8 12.77 -12.89 1.76
N LEU A 9 11.93 -11.85 1.79
CA LEU A 9 11.91 -10.74 0.84
C LEU A 9 12.67 -9.49 1.33
N GLU A 10 13.18 -9.51 2.56
CA GLU A 10 13.94 -8.45 3.20
C GLU A 10 15.05 -9.08 4.04
N ALA A 11 16.27 -8.56 3.94
CA ALA A 11 17.39 -9.05 4.73
C ALA A 11 17.25 -8.60 6.19
N ALA A 12 17.58 -9.49 7.12
CA ALA A 12 17.72 -9.13 8.54
C ALA A 12 18.97 -8.27 8.74
N PRO A 13 19.03 -7.43 9.80
CA PRO A 13 20.27 -6.74 10.16
C PRO A 13 21.39 -7.75 10.42
N ASP A 14 22.55 -7.54 9.80
CA ASP A 14 23.72 -8.41 9.98
C ASP A 14 24.43 -8.14 11.31
N GLY A 15 24.98 -9.19 11.93
CA GLY A 15 25.85 -9.11 13.12
C GLY A 15 25.21 -9.56 14.45
N ALA A 16 25.98 -9.48 15.54
CA ALA A 16 25.57 -9.93 16.89
C ALA A 16 25.22 -8.77 17.86
N GLY A 17 25.04 -7.57 17.32
CA GLY A 17 24.74 -6.36 18.11
C GLY A 17 23.33 -6.35 18.70
N HIS A 18 23.07 -5.37 19.58
CA HIS A 18 21.77 -5.17 20.23
C HIS A 18 20.59 -5.14 19.24
N LEU A 19 20.76 -4.40 18.14
CA LEU A 19 19.78 -4.28 17.05
C LEU A 19 19.39 -5.64 16.44
N ALA A 20 20.37 -6.52 16.19
CA ALA A 20 20.11 -7.84 15.62
C ALA A 20 19.33 -8.73 16.61
N ARG A 21 19.64 -8.65 17.91
CA ARG A 21 18.90 -9.39 18.95
C ARG A 21 17.47 -8.89 19.11
N GLU A 22 17.26 -7.58 19.08
CA GLU A 22 15.93 -6.96 19.11
C GLU A 22 15.11 -7.34 17.87
N PHE A 23 15.74 -7.32 16.69
CA PHE A 23 15.10 -7.72 15.46
C PHE A 23 14.67 -9.20 15.47
N GLU A 24 15.55 -10.08 15.94
CA GLU A 24 15.26 -11.51 16.12
C GLU A 24 14.14 -11.75 17.14
N ALA A 25 14.11 -11.00 18.25
CA ALA A 25 13.03 -11.08 19.22
C ALA A 25 11.69 -10.61 18.62
N ALA A 26 11.69 -9.49 17.90
CA ALA A 26 10.52 -8.98 17.21
C ALA A 26 10.02 -9.94 16.11
N LEU A 27 10.93 -10.58 15.37
CA LEU A 27 10.61 -11.61 14.40
C LEU A 27 9.94 -12.83 15.03
N ARG A 28 10.46 -13.32 16.17
CA ARG A 28 9.85 -14.44 16.90
C ARG A 28 8.44 -14.09 17.38
N GLN A 29 8.26 -12.93 17.99
CA GLN A 29 6.94 -12.47 18.44
C GLN A 29 5.97 -12.33 17.26
N ARG A 30 6.45 -11.78 16.14
CA ARG A 30 5.63 -11.64 14.93
C ARG A 30 5.24 -13.00 14.35
N ARG A 31 6.14 -13.98 14.33
CA ARG A 31 5.84 -15.34 13.88
C ARG A 31 4.76 -15.99 14.73
N LEU A 32 4.84 -15.88 16.06
CA LEU A 32 3.81 -16.42 16.96
C LEU A 32 2.44 -15.79 16.67
N PHE A 33 2.39 -14.47 16.53
CA PHE A 33 1.16 -13.77 16.15
C PHE A 33 0.58 -14.28 14.82
N LEU A 34 1.40 -14.48 13.79
CA LEU A 34 0.92 -15.01 12.51
C LEU A 34 0.39 -16.44 12.61
N ILE A 35 0.95 -17.25 13.51
CA ILE A 35 0.45 -18.60 13.80
C ILE A 35 -0.91 -18.54 14.49
N GLU A 36 -1.04 -17.71 15.52
CA GLU A 36 -2.31 -17.51 16.24
C GLU A 36 -3.42 -16.97 15.33
N GLN A 37 -3.07 -16.10 14.38
CA GLN A 37 -4.01 -15.56 13.40
C GLN A 37 -4.28 -16.51 12.20
N GLY A 38 -3.64 -17.69 12.16
CA GLY A 38 -3.82 -18.68 11.10
C GLY A 38 -3.18 -18.32 9.76
N TRP A 39 -2.33 -17.30 9.71
CA TRP A 39 -1.58 -16.90 8.50
C TRP A 39 -0.33 -17.75 8.26
N MET A 40 0.15 -18.46 9.29
CA MET A 40 1.33 -19.32 9.23
C MET A 40 1.13 -20.57 10.08
N GLY A 41 1.58 -21.74 9.64
CA GLY A 41 1.58 -22.95 10.44
C GLY A 41 2.70 -22.95 11.47
N ALA A 42 2.52 -23.64 12.60
CA ALA A 42 3.56 -23.75 13.63
C ALA A 42 4.88 -24.36 13.09
N ALA A 43 4.75 -25.33 12.19
CA ALA A 43 5.87 -26.01 11.52
C ALA A 43 6.46 -25.22 10.34
N ASP A 44 5.80 -24.15 9.88
CA ASP A 44 6.25 -23.41 8.70
C ASP A 44 7.59 -22.73 8.99
N LYS A 45 8.54 -22.83 8.06
CA LYS A 45 9.83 -22.15 8.21
C LYS A 45 9.78 -20.70 7.72
N ARG A 46 8.84 -20.37 6.84
CA ARG A 46 8.69 -19.07 6.21
C ARG A 46 7.21 -18.76 6.02
N LEU A 47 6.88 -17.48 6.04
CA LEU A 47 5.56 -17.02 5.63
C LEU A 47 5.41 -17.22 4.12
N SER A 48 4.33 -17.87 3.69
CA SER A 48 4.11 -18.11 2.27
C SER A 48 3.82 -16.80 1.53
N ARG A 49 4.22 -16.72 0.26
CA ARG A 49 3.91 -15.55 -0.58
C ARG A 49 2.41 -15.36 -0.76
N GLN A 50 1.64 -16.44 -0.79
CA GLN A 50 0.18 -16.39 -0.88
C GLN A 50 -0.42 -15.77 0.39
N ALA A 51 0.02 -16.21 1.58
CA ALA A 51 -0.44 -15.64 2.85
C ALA A 51 -0.14 -14.13 2.94
N LEU A 52 1.04 -13.69 2.48
CA LEU A 52 1.36 -12.26 2.39
C LEU A 52 0.38 -11.49 1.50
N GLU A 53 0.08 -12.00 0.31
CA GLU A 53 -0.85 -11.35 -0.62
C GLU A 53 -2.27 -11.32 -0.04
N ASP A 54 -2.70 -12.37 0.64
CA ASP A 54 -4.02 -12.45 1.28
C ASP A 54 -4.14 -11.50 2.48
N MET A 55 -3.10 -11.41 3.33
CA MET A 55 -3.01 -10.43 4.41
C MET A 55 -3.09 -9.00 3.88
N LYS A 56 -2.31 -8.70 2.84
CA LYS A 56 -2.31 -7.39 2.18
C LYS A 56 -3.67 -7.08 1.58
N ALA A 57 -4.29 -8.03 0.90
CA ALA A 57 -5.62 -7.85 0.31
C ALA A 57 -6.70 -7.65 1.38
N HIS A 58 -6.60 -8.36 2.52
CA HIS A 58 -7.50 -8.17 3.66
C HIS A 58 -7.37 -6.77 4.25
N GLU A 59 -6.14 -6.35 4.54
CA GLU A 59 -5.84 -5.02 5.07
C GLU A 59 -6.34 -3.90 4.13
N LEU A 60 -6.11 -4.05 2.82
CA LEU A 60 -6.59 -3.11 1.81
C LEU A 60 -8.12 -3.05 1.74
N ARG A 61 -8.81 -4.19 1.78
CA ARG A 61 -10.29 -4.22 1.76
C ARG A 61 -10.89 -3.56 3.00
N THR A 62 -10.33 -3.83 4.18
CA THR A 62 -10.79 -3.22 5.43
C THR A 62 -10.56 -1.71 5.41
N THR A 63 -9.39 -1.28 4.97
CA THR A 63 -9.06 0.15 4.80
C THR A 63 -10.00 0.83 3.79
N ALA A 64 -10.24 0.20 2.63
CA ALA A 64 -11.14 0.73 1.60
C ALA A 64 -12.57 0.93 2.14
N LYS A 65 -13.09 0.01 2.96
CA LYS A 65 -14.41 0.15 3.60
C LYS A 65 -14.48 1.36 4.54
N VAL A 66 -13.43 1.61 5.32
CA VAL A 66 -13.37 2.78 6.22
C VAL A 66 -13.34 4.06 5.38
N LEU A 67 -12.44 4.14 4.41
CA LEU A 67 -12.32 5.32 3.54
C LEU A 67 -13.58 5.59 2.72
N ALA A 68 -14.28 4.55 2.28
CA ALA A 68 -15.53 4.72 1.54
C ALA A 68 -16.59 5.45 2.38
N ARG A 69 -16.60 5.24 3.70
CA ARG A 69 -17.48 5.97 4.62
C ARG A 69 -17.01 7.41 4.83
N GLU A 70 -15.70 7.65 4.86
CA GLU A 70 -15.13 9.00 5.01
C GLU A 70 -15.36 9.88 3.76
N VAL A 71 -15.13 9.33 2.57
CA VAL A 71 -15.24 10.06 1.29
C VAL A 71 -16.70 10.09 0.78
N GLY A 72 -17.56 9.22 1.31
CA GLY A 72 -18.96 9.12 0.88
C GLY A 72 -19.15 8.44 -0.48
N MET A 73 -18.14 7.72 -0.98
CA MET A 73 -18.20 6.99 -2.24
C MET A 73 -17.40 5.68 -2.18
N PRO A 74 -17.73 4.67 -3.01
CA PRO A 74 -17.00 3.41 -3.03
C PRO A 74 -15.51 3.61 -3.35
N VAL A 75 -14.65 2.99 -2.55
CA VAL A 75 -13.20 2.96 -2.74
C VAL A 75 -12.81 1.60 -3.30
N THR A 76 -12.22 1.57 -4.49
CA THR A 76 -11.78 0.35 -5.16
C THR A 76 -10.27 0.15 -5.04
N LEU A 77 -9.82 -1.09 -5.19
CA LEU A 77 -8.40 -1.42 -5.23
C LEU A 77 -7.93 -1.35 -6.68
N GLY A 78 -7.09 -0.38 -7.01
CA GLY A 78 -6.67 -0.10 -8.38
C GLY A 78 -5.23 -0.54 -8.67
N SER A 79 -5.04 -1.31 -9.74
CA SER A 79 -3.74 -1.55 -10.39
C SER A 79 -3.78 -1.15 -11.88
N GLY A 80 -4.56 -0.12 -12.20
CA GLY A 80 -4.82 0.32 -13.58
C GLY A 80 -4.66 1.83 -13.73
N PRO A 81 -5.07 2.40 -14.89
CA PRO A 81 -5.09 3.84 -15.09
C PRO A 81 -5.96 4.51 -14.03
N VAL A 82 -5.40 5.52 -13.36
CA VAL A 82 -6.03 6.25 -12.27
C VAL A 82 -6.10 7.73 -12.64
N SER A 83 -7.23 8.36 -12.40
CA SER A 83 -7.39 9.81 -12.54
C SER A 83 -8.17 10.34 -11.34
N GLY A 84 -7.67 11.41 -10.72
CA GLY A 84 -8.31 12.09 -9.60
C GLY A 84 -7.30 12.87 -8.76
N VAL A 85 -7.76 13.44 -7.65
CA VAL A 85 -6.92 14.18 -6.72
C VAL A 85 -6.22 13.21 -5.78
N TYR A 86 -4.89 13.35 -5.65
CA TYR A 86 -4.18 12.68 -4.57
C TYR A 86 -4.52 13.35 -3.24
N THR A 87 -5.28 12.64 -2.40
CA THR A 87 -5.77 13.17 -1.12
C THR A 87 -4.76 12.97 -0.01
N ARG A 88 -4.35 11.72 0.25
CA ARG A 88 -3.43 11.39 1.35
C ARG A 88 -2.73 10.05 1.16
N ARG A 89 -1.57 9.93 1.82
CA ARG A 89 -0.87 8.66 2.05
C ARG A 89 -1.53 7.93 3.22
N ILE A 90 -1.57 6.62 3.11
CA ILE A 90 -2.03 5.71 4.16
C ILE A 90 -0.91 4.70 4.40
N ASP A 91 -0.42 4.68 5.63
CA ASP A 91 0.61 3.76 6.08
C ASP A 91 -0.07 2.49 6.62
N LEU A 92 0.18 1.37 5.93
CA LEU A 92 -0.36 0.04 6.23
C LEU A 92 0.76 -0.88 6.77
N ALA A 93 0.40 -1.98 7.41
CA ALA A 93 1.34 -2.98 7.91
C ALA A 93 2.16 -3.63 6.79
N GLN A 94 1.55 -3.87 5.63
CA GLN A 94 2.23 -4.48 4.46
C GLN A 94 2.83 -3.47 3.47
N GLY A 95 2.70 -2.17 3.70
CA GLY A 95 3.28 -1.15 2.83
C GLY A 95 2.51 0.16 2.86
N ARG A 96 2.64 0.97 1.82
CA ARG A 96 2.01 2.30 1.75
C ARG A 96 1.12 2.39 0.54
N VAL A 97 -0.05 2.96 0.71
CA VAL A 97 -1.00 3.23 -0.38
C VAL A 97 -1.40 4.69 -0.40
N ALA A 98 -1.80 5.17 -1.57
CA ALA A 98 -2.34 6.49 -1.78
C ALA A 98 -3.82 6.37 -2.08
N LEU A 99 -4.61 7.23 -1.45
CA LEU A 99 -6.01 7.43 -1.82
C LEU A 99 -6.07 8.49 -2.92
N ILE A 100 -6.62 8.10 -4.06
CA ILE A 100 -6.96 9.00 -5.16
C ILE A 100 -8.48 9.12 -5.24
N VAL A 101 -8.99 10.35 -5.17
CA VAL A 101 -10.43 10.65 -5.26
C VAL A 101 -10.67 11.44 -6.53
N GLY A 102 -11.38 10.85 -7.49
CA GLY A 102 -11.89 11.54 -8.67
C GLY A 102 -13.39 11.83 -8.55
N ASP A 103 -13.95 12.50 -9.55
CA ASP A 103 -15.34 12.99 -9.52
C ASP A 103 -16.39 11.88 -9.35
N ARG A 104 -16.10 10.67 -9.84
CA ARG A 104 -17.03 9.52 -9.84
C ARG A 104 -16.40 8.21 -9.37
N SER A 105 -15.17 8.26 -8.88
CA SER A 105 -14.45 7.05 -8.46
C SER A 105 -13.38 7.39 -7.44
N SER A 106 -13.27 6.55 -6.41
CA SER A 106 -12.14 6.59 -5.47
C SER A 106 -11.35 5.30 -5.54
N GLN A 107 -10.02 5.41 -5.45
CA GLN A 107 -9.10 4.31 -5.70
C GLN A 107 -7.97 4.30 -4.68
N LEU A 108 -7.62 3.11 -4.18
CA LEU A 108 -6.37 2.86 -3.49
C LEU A 108 -5.34 2.30 -4.47
N VAL A 109 -4.19 2.97 -4.53
CA VAL A 109 -3.06 2.60 -5.39
C VAL A 109 -1.77 2.50 -4.57
N PRO A 110 -0.77 1.72 -5.00
CA PRO A 110 0.54 1.71 -4.33
C PRO A 110 1.14 3.12 -4.24
N TRP A 111 1.51 3.55 -3.05
CA TRP A 111 2.09 4.88 -2.84
C TRP A 111 3.50 4.95 -3.43
N ARG A 112 3.84 6.10 -4.01
CA ARG A 112 5.18 6.41 -4.50
C ARG A 112 5.57 7.81 -4.02
N PRO A 113 6.84 8.06 -3.64
CA PRO A 113 7.29 9.38 -3.19
C PRO A 113 6.99 10.50 -4.21
N ALA A 114 6.98 10.17 -5.49
CA ALA A 114 6.62 11.08 -6.57
C ALA A 114 5.21 11.69 -6.43
N LEU A 115 4.29 11.05 -5.71
CA LEU A 115 2.94 11.55 -5.48
C LEU A 115 2.88 12.72 -4.50
N GLU A 116 3.81 12.80 -3.55
CA GLU A 116 3.84 13.87 -2.54
C GLU A 116 3.93 15.25 -3.19
N ARG A 117 4.64 15.36 -4.32
CA ARG A 117 4.74 16.61 -5.09
C ARG A 117 3.40 17.08 -5.69
N PHE A 118 2.42 16.18 -5.77
CA PHE A 118 1.11 16.41 -6.38
C PHE A 118 -0.03 16.37 -5.34
N ALA A 119 0.28 16.43 -4.04
CA ALA A 119 -0.73 16.48 -2.98
C ALA A 119 -1.71 17.65 -3.21
N GLY A 120 -3.01 17.36 -3.14
CA GLY A 120 -4.07 18.34 -3.38
C GLY A 120 -4.26 18.74 -4.85
N GLN A 121 -3.50 18.16 -5.79
CA GLN A 121 -3.63 18.43 -7.22
C GLN A 121 -4.29 17.24 -7.95
N ASN A 122 -5.00 17.54 -9.05
CA ASN A 122 -5.53 16.51 -9.93
C ASN A 122 -4.38 15.80 -10.66
N VAL A 123 -4.23 14.51 -10.40
CA VAL A 123 -3.22 13.63 -11.01
C VAL A 123 -3.87 12.61 -11.92
N VAL A 124 -3.17 12.31 -13.01
CA VAL A 124 -3.42 11.13 -13.85
C VAL A 124 -2.22 10.22 -13.72
N GLY A 125 -2.46 9.00 -13.26
CA GLY A 125 -1.51 7.91 -13.24
C GLY A 125 -1.81 6.94 -14.37
N VAL A 126 -0.87 6.77 -15.30
CA VAL A 126 -0.97 5.71 -16.33
C VAL A 126 0.01 4.61 -15.97
N GLN A 127 -0.50 3.39 -15.77
CA GLN A 127 0.34 2.22 -15.55
C GLN A 127 1.04 1.83 -16.86
N ARG A 128 2.37 1.91 -16.87
CA ARG A 128 3.25 1.38 -17.91
C ARG A 128 4.07 0.22 -17.33
N GLY A 129 3.66 -1.01 -17.66
CA GLY A 129 4.27 -2.24 -17.14
C GLY A 129 4.12 -2.34 -15.62
N ARG A 130 5.24 -2.46 -14.89
CA ARG A 130 5.28 -2.45 -13.42
C ARG A 130 5.35 -1.04 -12.80
N SER A 131 5.40 0.01 -13.62
CA SER A 131 5.60 1.39 -13.18
C SER A 131 4.38 2.25 -13.50
N ILE A 132 4.00 3.17 -12.60
CA ILE A 132 2.92 4.13 -12.85
C ILE A 132 3.56 5.49 -13.14
N SER A 133 3.36 6.03 -14.34
CA SER A 133 3.77 7.39 -14.66
C SER A 133 2.72 8.35 -14.17
N TRP A 134 3.12 9.31 -13.34
CA TRP A 134 2.23 10.32 -12.77
C TRP A 134 2.44 11.65 -13.48
N SER A 135 1.35 12.25 -13.94
CA SER A 135 1.32 13.58 -14.52
C SER A 135 0.16 14.35 -13.92
N LEU A 136 0.28 15.67 -13.85
CA LEU A 136 -0.89 16.51 -13.57
C LEU A 136 -1.92 16.30 -14.67
N GLN A 137 -3.19 16.18 -14.31
CA GLN A 137 -4.25 16.31 -15.28
C GLN A 137 -4.13 17.73 -15.84
N ARG A 138 -3.61 17.86 -17.07
CA ARG A 138 -3.70 19.13 -17.79
C ARG A 138 -5.17 19.48 -17.80
N GLY A 139 -5.53 20.52 -17.05
CA GLY A 139 -6.90 20.97 -17.00
C GLY A 139 -7.37 21.15 -18.44
N ARG A 140 -8.63 20.77 -18.69
CA ARG A 140 -9.42 21.65 -19.55
C ARG A 140 -9.38 23.01 -18.86
N GLY A 141 -8.35 23.80 -19.13
CA GLY A 141 -8.51 25.24 -19.10
C GLY A 141 -9.72 25.46 -19.97
N LEU A 142 -10.78 25.99 -19.38
CA LEU A 142 -11.74 26.79 -20.11
C LEU A 142 -10.90 27.73 -20.97
N GLY A 143 -10.73 27.37 -22.24
CA GLY A 143 -10.40 28.33 -23.27
C GLY A 143 -11.60 29.24 -23.32
N LEU A 144 -11.59 30.26 -22.46
CA LEU A 144 -12.38 31.45 -22.69
C LEU A 144 -11.96 31.92 -24.07
N GLY A 145 -12.85 31.73 -25.03
CA GLY A 145 -12.71 32.37 -26.32
C GLY A 145 -12.65 33.87 -26.10
N ILE A 146 -11.60 34.48 -26.64
CA ILE A 146 -11.64 35.75 -27.35
C ILE A 146 -10.67 35.66 -28.52
#